data_AF-A0A3M1F1W6-F1
#
_entry.id   AF-A0A3M1F1W6-F1
#
_cell.length_a   1.000
_cell.length_b   1.000
_cell.length_c   1.000
_cell.angle_alpha   90.00
_cell.angle_beta   90.00
_cell.angle_gamma   90.00
#
_symmetry.space_group_name_H-M   'P 1'
#
loop_
_entity.id
_entity.type
_entity.pdbx_description
1 polymer ?
#
loop_
_entity_poly.entity_id
_entity_poly.type
_entity_poly.pdbx_seq_one_letter_code
_entity_poly.pdbx_strand_id
1 'polypeptide(L)'
;MLLKPPVIVDAYNEIGYDAMNVGDRDLAAGVEFLKNLEKGAKFPFLSANLTDASGKPLFTPAIVRKVGGYEIGILGLMTKTFDPARHGMPELRVEDPVESAKRVVADLAERSDMIVALCDLTPPEVEAVIEAAPQIRIVIGGHTGTFMNEPEQQGDTFIVQAGSRGKYLGVIDLTIADDTFVFTNPNRSEELKREKGRLEKRIEFYAKKAKRDGVDDPFVYYAKNKRIRTILERAKTRLAEIERELKTEVPKTGNIFVYEMRPIAKKIADNAKIRERIDRYDEAVRKLQLAAGKNRPATPPTPKASIRPLRLPGKVPLPKGVPPIVHRQKGTLPGKPASAGEETKPGGGPPLPPPPAQGGEARFVGVSVCRQCHASIAKFWEQTPHAHAYETLVDAGRELDIECIGCHTTGYRQPGGFDHPTRVEWHKSVQCEVCHGPGSIHAALSRKGVAEKRATISKEVPRERCVTCHTSEQHPEFDYAKLHPRIACTRVGKKLD
;
A
#
# COMPACT_ATOMS: atom_id res chain seq x y z
N MET A 1 -22.71 -3.56 6.19
CA MET A 1 -21.75 -2.63 5.56
C MET A 1 -21.87 -1.22 6.15
N LEU A 2 -23.09 -0.70 6.36
CA LEU A 2 -23.34 0.67 6.83
C LEU A 2 -23.08 0.94 8.33
N LEU A 3 -22.92 -0.09 9.17
CA LEU A 3 -22.65 0.11 10.61
C LEU A 3 -21.21 0.53 10.93
N LYS A 4 -20.27 0.30 10.00
CA LYS A 4 -18.83 0.52 10.24
C LYS A 4 -18.41 2.00 10.13
N PRO A 5 -18.85 2.77 9.12
CA PRO A 5 -18.40 4.16 8.95
C PRO A 5 -18.61 5.07 10.18
N PRO A 6 -19.75 5.01 10.91
CA PRO A 6 -19.92 5.79 12.14
C PRO A 6 -18.84 5.51 13.20
N VAL A 7 -18.45 4.24 13.38
CA VAL A 7 -17.39 3.86 14.34
C VAL A 7 -16.03 4.41 13.91
N ILE A 8 -15.77 4.51 12.60
CA ILE A 8 -14.53 5.10 12.07
C ILE A 8 -14.51 6.60 12.35
N VAL A 9 -15.61 7.31 12.09
CA VAL A 9 -15.71 8.76 12.38
C VAL A 9 -15.55 9.03 13.87
N ASP A 10 -16.16 8.22 14.73
CA ASP A 10 -15.96 8.31 16.18
C ASP A 10 -14.49 8.12 16.59
N ALA A 11 -13.79 7.17 15.97
CA ALA A 11 -12.37 6.98 16.21
C ALA A 11 -11.56 8.20 15.78
N TYR A 12 -11.86 8.79 14.61
CA TYR A 12 -11.18 10.00 14.13
C TYR A 12 -11.48 11.22 15.01
N ASN A 13 -12.69 11.31 15.57
CA ASN A 13 -13.05 12.33 16.56
C ASN A 13 -12.23 12.22 17.85
N GLU A 14 -11.99 11.00 18.36
CA GLU A 14 -11.16 10.79 19.55
C GLU A 14 -9.66 10.97 19.26
N ILE A 15 -9.21 10.67 18.03
CA ILE A 15 -7.82 10.96 17.61
C ILE A 15 -7.60 12.46 17.46
N GLY A 16 -8.64 13.22 17.09
CA GLY A 16 -8.57 14.66 16.86
C GLY A 16 -8.10 15.00 15.45
N TYR A 17 -8.68 14.34 14.44
CA TYR A 17 -8.43 14.70 13.04
C TYR A 17 -8.79 16.16 12.77
N ASP A 18 -7.98 16.85 11.97
CA ASP A 18 -8.27 18.23 11.54
C ASP A 18 -9.10 18.28 10.25
N ALA A 19 -8.98 17.26 9.38
CA ALA A 19 -9.72 17.10 8.14
C ALA A 19 -9.61 15.66 7.62
N MET A 20 -10.53 15.27 6.73
CA MET A 20 -10.45 14.04 5.95
C MET A 20 -10.76 14.36 4.49
N ASN A 21 -9.97 13.87 3.53
CA ASN A 21 -10.33 13.95 2.12
C ASN A 21 -11.37 12.89 1.75
N VAL A 22 -12.36 13.25 0.94
CA VAL A 22 -13.31 12.30 0.35
C VAL A 22 -12.63 11.58 -0.82
N GLY A 23 -12.59 10.25 -0.76
CA GLY A 23 -12.12 9.40 -1.85
C GLY A 23 -13.24 8.70 -2.61
N ASP A 24 -12.89 8.06 -3.72
CA ASP A 24 -13.83 7.32 -4.58
C ASP A 24 -14.63 6.25 -3.80
N ARG A 25 -13.97 5.55 -2.87
CA ARG A 25 -14.57 4.48 -2.06
C ARG A 25 -15.51 4.99 -0.96
N ASP A 26 -15.39 6.24 -0.54
CA ASP A 26 -16.27 6.81 0.48
C ASP A 26 -17.70 7.03 -0.07
N LEU A 27 -17.82 7.17 -1.39
CA LEU A 27 -19.08 7.32 -2.11
C LEU A 27 -19.81 5.99 -2.36
N ALA A 28 -19.26 4.86 -1.93
CA ALA A 28 -19.84 3.53 -2.19
C ALA A 28 -21.26 3.34 -1.63
N ALA A 29 -21.65 4.10 -0.60
CA ALA A 29 -22.98 4.11 -0.01
C ALA A 29 -23.85 5.30 -0.47
N GLY A 30 -23.38 6.07 -1.45
CA GLY A 30 -24.01 7.28 -1.96
C GLY A 30 -23.61 8.54 -1.20
N VAL A 31 -23.69 9.69 -1.88
CA VAL A 31 -23.25 10.98 -1.33
C VAL A 31 -24.08 11.44 -0.13
N GLU A 32 -25.39 11.15 -0.12
CA GLU A 32 -26.26 11.53 0.99
C GLU A 32 -25.95 10.74 2.27
N PHE A 33 -25.51 9.48 2.14
CA PHE A 33 -25.00 8.73 3.29
C PHE A 33 -23.72 9.40 3.83
N LEU A 34 -22.80 9.79 2.94
CA LEU A 34 -21.54 10.40 3.33
C LEU A 34 -21.74 11.78 4.00
N LYS A 35 -22.63 12.63 3.46
CA LYS A 35 -23.02 13.90 4.10
C LYS A 35 -23.68 13.70 5.46
N ASN A 36 -24.52 12.68 5.61
CA ASN A 36 -25.11 12.35 6.91
C ASN A 36 -24.06 11.86 7.91
N LEU A 37 -23.05 11.15 7.43
CA LEU A 37 -21.92 10.72 8.26
C LEU A 37 -21.05 11.90 8.72
N GLU A 38 -20.82 12.89 7.86
CA GLU A 38 -20.08 14.12 8.18
C GLU A 38 -20.71 14.90 9.34
N LYS A 39 -22.04 14.88 9.50
CA LYS A 39 -22.74 15.54 10.63
C LYS A 39 -22.29 15.02 12.01
N GLY A 40 -21.77 13.79 12.08
CA GLY A 40 -21.21 13.20 13.29
C GLY A 40 -19.70 13.46 13.47
N ALA A 41 -19.04 14.04 12.48
CA ALA A 41 -17.61 14.36 12.53
C ALA A 41 -17.36 15.71 13.21
N LYS A 42 -16.27 15.79 13.98
CA LYS A 42 -15.76 17.04 14.58
C LYS A 42 -14.76 17.76 13.66
N PHE A 43 -14.63 17.27 12.43
CA PHE A 43 -13.71 17.71 11.41
C PHE A 43 -14.43 17.67 10.06
N PRO A 44 -14.10 18.57 9.12
CA PRO A 44 -14.74 18.62 7.82
C PRO A 44 -14.27 17.48 6.91
N PHE A 45 -15.16 17.03 6.03
CA PHE A 45 -14.79 16.25 4.87
C PHE A 45 -14.45 17.21 3.74
N LEU A 46 -13.31 16.99 3.08
CA LEU A 46 -12.78 17.85 2.05
C LEU A 46 -12.95 17.25 0.67
N SER A 47 -13.36 18.07 -0.29
CA SER A 47 -13.27 17.77 -1.72
C SER A 47 -13.44 19.05 -2.53
N ALA A 48 -12.42 19.42 -3.30
CA ALA A 48 -12.43 20.59 -4.17
C ALA A 48 -13.05 20.31 -5.54
N ASN A 49 -13.15 19.04 -5.94
CA ASN A 49 -13.51 18.64 -7.30
C ASN A 49 -14.71 17.68 -7.39
N LEU A 50 -15.40 17.39 -6.28
CA LEU A 50 -16.72 16.72 -6.32
C LEU A 50 -17.84 17.75 -6.27
N THR A 51 -18.60 17.86 -7.37
CA THR A 51 -19.61 18.91 -7.55
C THR A 51 -20.97 18.34 -7.97
N ASP A 52 -22.02 19.14 -7.82
CA ASP A 52 -23.28 18.89 -8.52
C ASP A 52 -23.21 19.30 -10.00
N ALA A 53 -24.29 19.08 -10.75
CA ALA A 53 -24.38 19.44 -12.16
C ALA A 53 -24.20 20.95 -12.46
N SER A 54 -24.32 21.82 -11.45
CA SER A 54 -24.08 23.27 -11.58
C SER A 54 -22.63 23.69 -11.33
N GLY A 55 -21.77 22.75 -10.93
CA GLY A 55 -20.39 23.04 -10.52
C GLY A 55 -20.25 23.47 -9.06
N LYS A 56 -21.32 23.36 -8.26
CA LYS A 56 -21.25 23.69 -6.83
C LYS A 56 -20.56 22.55 -6.06
N PRO A 57 -19.53 22.83 -5.24
CA PRO A 57 -18.89 21.82 -4.40
C PRO A 57 -19.88 21.18 -3.43
N LEU A 58 -19.79 19.86 -3.29
CA LEU A 58 -20.63 19.10 -2.35
C LEU A 58 -20.07 19.01 -0.94
N PHE A 59 -18.76 19.18 -0.81
CA PHE A 59 -18.03 19.22 0.45
C PHE A 59 -17.18 20.48 0.50
N THR A 60 -16.61 20.78 1.68
CA THR A 60 -15.74 21.95 1.82
C THR A 60 -14.47 21.75 0.98
N PRO A 61 -14.10 22.65 0.05
CA PRO A 61 -12.92 22.43 -0.81
C PRO A 61 -11.61 22.39 -0.03
N ALA A 62 -11.49 23.29 0.95
CA ALA A 62 -10.30 23.47 1.77
C ALA A 62 -10.60 24.17 3.09
N ILE A 63 -9.68 24.04 4.04
CA ILE A 63 -9.66 24.79 5.31
C ILE A 63 -8.32 25.49 5.50
N VAL A 64 -8.27 26.42 6.45
CA VAL A 64 -7.02 26.96 7.00
C VAL A 64 -6.97 26.62 8.47
N ARG A 65 -5.83 26.11 8.93
CA ARG A 65 -5.58 25.77 10.33
C ARG A 65 -4.32 26.46 10.83
N LYS A 66 -4.46 27.15 11.96
CA LYS A 66 -3.33 27.73 12.66
C LYS A 66 -2.55 26.67 13.44
N VAL A 67 -1.31 26.41 13.05
CA VAL A 67 -0.42 25.41 13.67
C VAL A 67 0.92 26.06 13.96
N GLY A 68 1.37 26.03 15.22
CA GLY A 68 2.66 26.62 15.61
C GLY A 68 2.77 28.13 15.33
N GLY A 69 1.65 28.83 15.17
CA GLY A 69 1.61 30.25 14.80
C GLY A 69 1.41 30.52 13.31
N TYR A 70 1.55 29.51 12.46
CA TYR A 70 1.43 29.60 10.99
C TYR A 70 0.04 29.20 10.50
N GLU A 71 -0.45 29.85 9.46
CA GLU A 71 -1.71 29.52 8.77
C GLU A 71 -1.45 28.44 7.71
N ILE A 72 -1.93 27.23 7.95
CA ILE A 72 -1.74 26.08 7.03
C ILE A 72 -3.03 25.84 6.25
N GLY A 73 -2.99 26.08 4.94
CA GLY A 73 -4.07 25.76 4.01
C GLY A 73 -4.09 24.27 3.72
N ILE A 74 -5.24 23.63 3.82
CA ILE A 74 -5.42 22.19 3.58
C ILE A 74 -6.55 22.01 2.57
N LEU A 75 -6.23 21.53 1.35
CA LEU A 75 -7.23 21.23 0.32
C LEU A 75 -7.44 19.72 0.14
N GLY A 76 -8.63 19.32 -0.28
CA GLY A 76 -8.97 17.93 -0.62
C GLY A 76 -9.16 17.73 -2.13
N LEU A 77 -8.62 16.66 -2.70
CA LEU A 77 -8.81 16.29 -4.12
C LEU A 77 -9.10 14.80 -4.27
N MET A 78 -10.00 14.43 -5.17
CA MET A 78 -10.30 13.04 -5.53
C MET A 78 -10.03 12.75 -7.01
N THR A 79 -9.76 11.49 -7.33
CA THR A 79 -9.41 11.07 -8.69
C THR A 79 -10.54 11.32 -9.68
N LYS A 80 -10.21 11.87 -10.86
CA LYS A 80 -11.18 11.99 -11.97
C LYS A 80 -11.43 10.68 -12.69
N THR A 81 -10.72 9.60 -12.32
CA THR A 81 -11.01 8.25 -12.83
C THR A 81 -12.31 7.67 -12.27
N PHE A 82 -12.86 8.27 -11.20
CA PHE A 82 -14.17 7.91 -10.68
C PHE A 82 -15.28 8.51 -11.56
N ASP A 83 -16.19 7.67 -12.04
CA ASP A 83 -17.35 8.07 -12.85
C ASP A 83 -18.63 7.93 -12.03
N PRO A 84 -19.18 9.02 -11.45
CA PRO A 84 -20.36 8.95 -10.58
C PRO A 84 -21.58 8.30 -11.25
N ALA A 85 -21.76 8.47 -12.57
CA ALA A 85 -22.91 7.93 -13.29
C ALA A 85 -22.90 6.39 -13.29
N ARG A 86 -21.71 5.76 -13.43
CA ARG A 86 -21.55 4.30 -13.31
C ARG A 86 -21.84 3.75 -11.92
N HIS A 87 -21.85 4.63 -10.92
CA HIS A 87 -22.12 4.31 -9.53
C HIS A 87 -23.53 4.78 -9.08
N GLY A 88 -24.42 5.09 -10.02
CA GLY A 88 -25.81 5.45 -9.72
C GLY A 88 -25.98 6.88 -9.19
N MET A 89 -25.02 7.76 -9.46
CA MET A 89 -25.05 9.19 -9.09
C MET A 89 -24.87 10.08 -10.33
N PRO A 90 -25.73 9.96 -11.37
CA PRO A 90 -25.59 10.68 -12.64
C PRO A 90 -25.72 12.21 -12.53
N GLU A 91 -26.21 12.72 -11.41
CA GLU A 91 -26.33 14.14 -11.08
C GLU A 91 -25.01 14.76 -10.60
N LEU A 92 -24.02 13.93 -10.25
CA LEU A 92 -22.73 14.37 -9.72
C LEU A 92 -21.67 14.48 -10.80
N ARG A 93 -20.68 15.32 -10.56
CA ARG A 93 -19.51 15.51 -11.43
C ARG A 93 -18.24 15.41 -10.60
N VAL A 94 -17.21 14.83 -11.20
CA VAL A 94 -15.82 14.96 -10.71
C VAL A 94 -15.10 15.86 -11.70
N GLU A 95 -14.81 17.09 -11.27
CA GLU A 95 -14.03 18.04 -12.04
C GLU A 95 -12.57 17.58 -12.16
N ASP A 96 -11.88 18.10 -13.17
CA ASP A 96 -10.45 17.87 -13.30
C ASP A 96 -9.71 18.35 -12.03
N PRO A 97 -8.91 17.48 -11.38
CA PRO A 97 -8.27 17.82 -10.12
C PRO A 97 -7.22 18.92 -10.30
N VAL A 98 -6.62 19.08 -11.48
CA VAL A 98 -5.64 20.13 -11.78
C VAL A 98 -6.30 21.50 -11.78
N GLU A 99 -7.42 21.65 -12.50
CA GLU A 99 -8.15 22.92 -12.55
C GLU A 99 -8.76 23.28 -11.20
N SER A 100 -9.25 22.29 -10.47
CA SER A 100 -9.76 22.48 -9.11
C SER A 100 -8.65 22.89 -8.13
N ALA A 101 -7.47 22.25 -8.21
CA ALA A 101 -6.31 22.60 -7.41
C ALA A 101 -5.88 24.04 -7.67
N LYS A 102 -5.69 24.45 -8.93
CA LYS A 102 -5.30 25.83 -9.29
C LYS A 102 -6.25 26.86 -8.69
N ARG A 103 -7.56 26.64 -8.81
CA ARG A 103 -8.60 27.54 -8.29
C ARG A 103 -8.52 27.67 -6.77
N VAL A 104 -8.45 26.54 -6.06
CA VAL A 104 -8.45 26.54 -4.58
C VAL A 104 -7.11 27.00 -4.02
N VAL A 105 -5.99 26.65 -4.65
CA VAL A 105 -4.65 27.10 -4.26
C VAL A 105 -4.50 28.61 -4.42
N ALA A 106 -5.08 29.22 -5.45
CA ALA A 106 -5.07 30.67 -5.61
C ALA A 106 -5.72 31.39 -4.41
N ASP A 107 -6.91 30.92 -3.95
CA ASP A 107 -7.57 31.44 -2.74
C ASP A 107 -6.74 31.17 -1.47
N LEU A 108 -6.24 29.94 -1.31
CA LEU A 108 -5.45 29.58 -0.12
C LEU A 108 -4.15 30.37 -0.02
N ALA A 109 -3.50 30.69 -1.13
CA ALA A 109 -2.23 31.42 -1.16
C ALA A 109 -2.33 32.85 -0.62
N GLU A 110 -3.52 33.46 -0.61
CA GLU A 110 -3.74 34.79 -0.03
C GLU A 110 -3.85 34.79 1.50
N ARG A 111 -4.13 33.62 2.08
CA ARG A 111 -4.53 33.47 3.49
C ARG A 111 -3.79 32.38 4.26
N SER A 112 -2.82 31.72 3.63
CA SER A 112 -2.04 30.63 4.20
C SER A 112 -0.55 30.87 3.95
N ASP A 113 0.27 30.54 4.93
CA ASP A 113 1.73 30.57 4.80
C ASP A 113 2.24 29.34 4.03
N MET A 114 1.57 28.20 4.18
CA MET A 114 1.90 26.95 3.50
C MET A 114 0.63 26.18 3.12
N ILE A 115 0.66 25.46 2.00
CA ILE A 115 -0.45 24.65 1.51
C ILE A 115 -0.10 23.16 1.52
N VAL A 116 -1.00 22.35 2.07
CA VAL A 116 -0.97 20.89 2.10
C VAL A 116 -2.16 20.34 1.32
N ALA A 117 -1.93 19.40 0.40
CA ALA A 117 -2.99 18.71 -0.32
C ALA A 117 -3.23 17.32 0.28
N LEU A 118 -4.48 17.03 0.65
CA LEU A 118 -4.96 15.69 0.98
C LEU A 118 -5.57 15.08 -0.29
N CYS A 119 -4.95 14.04 -0.84
CA CYS A 119 -5.27 13.56 -2.19
C CYS A 119 -5.70 12.10 -2.19
N ASP A 120 -6.87 11.80 -2.74
CA ASP A 120 -7.24 10.47 -3.25
C ASP A 120 -7.04 10.45 -4.78
N LEU A 121 -5.80 10.69 -5.20
CA LEU A 121 -5.40 10.82 -6.61
C LEU A 121 -4.51 9.66 -7.05
N THR A 122 -4.53 9.36 -8.35
CA THR A 122 -3.52 8.52 -8.98
C THR A 122 -2.17 9.25 -9.04
N PRO A 123 -1.02 8.54 -9.09
CA PRO A 123 0.28 9.21 -9.18
C PRO A 123 0.41 10.24 -10.33
N PRO A 124 -0.07 9.96 -11.56
CA PRO A 124 -0.04 10.96 -12.64
C PRO A 124 -0.89 12.20 -12.35
N GLU A 125 -2.00 12.07 -11.64
CA GLU A 125 -2.82 13.22 -11.24
C GLU A 125 -2.13 14.03 -10.15
N VAL A 126 -1.42 13.38 -9.21
CA VAL A 126 -0.59 14.08 -8.22
C VAL A 126 0.51 14.87 -8.92
N GLU A 127 1.25 14.24 -9.84
CA GLU A 127 2.31 14.89 -10.62
C GLU A 127 1.79 16.14 -11.36
N ALA A 128 0.65 16.00 -12.05
CA ALA A 128 0.02 17.09 -12.80
C ALA A 128 -0.50 18.23 -11.89
N VAL A 129 -1.03 17.89 -10.71
CA VAL A 129 -1.47 18.88 -9.72
C VAL A 129 -0.28 19.67 -9.18
N ILE A 130 0.84 19.01 -8.86
CA ILE A 130 2.05 19.68 -8.36
C ILE A 130 2.63 20.61 -9.42
N GLU A 131 2.69 20.18 -10.69
CA GLU A 131 3.19 21.00 -11.79
C GLU A 131 2.34 22.27 -11.99
N ALA A 132 1.02 22.13 -11.91
CA ALA A 132 0.10 23.23 -12.12
C ALA A 132 -0.06 24.16 -10.90
N ALA A 133 0.18 23.64 -9.69
CA ALA A 133 0.02 24.35 -8.42
C ALA A 133 1.27 24.16 -7.53
N PRO A 134 2.44 24.71 -7.93
CA PRO A 134 3.72 24.53 -7.22
C PRO A 134 3.77 25.19 -5.83
N GLN A 135 2.73 25.93 -5.43
CA GLN A 135 2.56 26.48 -4.09
C GLN A 135 2.23 25.40 -3.04
N ILE A 136 1.75 24.24 -3.47
CA ILE A 136 1.57 23.08 -2.58
C ILE A 136 2.96 22.63 -2.12
N ARG A 137 3.19 22.53 -0.81
CA ARG A 137 4.49 22.10 -0.25
C ARG A 137 4.49 20.64 0.18
N ILE A 138 3.32 20.11 0.52
CA ILE A 138 3.17 18.72 0.95
C ILE A 138 1.92 18.11 0.32
N VAL A 139 2.06 16.94 -0.26
CA VAL A 139 0.95 16.07 -0.67
C VAL A 139 0.90 14.87 0.26
N ILE A 140 -0.23 14.68 0.92
CA ILE A 140 -0.56 13.47 1.68
C ILE A 140 -1.48 12.62 0.79
N GLY A 141 -0.89 11.61 0.17
CA GLY A 141 -1.54 10.75 -0.81
C GLY A 141 -2.42 9.64 -0.22
N GLY A 142 -3.33 9.16 -1.07
CA GLY A 142 -4.35 8.15 -0.82
C GLY A 142 -4.50 7.20 -2.01
N HIS A 143 -5.70 6.71 -2.29
CA HIS A 143 -6.09 5.94 -3.47
C HIS A 143 -5.41 4.57 -3.67
N THR A 144 -4.11 4.58 -3.98
CA THR A 144 -3.31 3.37 -4.28
C THR A 144 -3.05 2.50 -3.05
N GLY A 145 -3.10 3.09 -1.84
CA GLY A 145 -2.73 2.43 -0.59
C GLY A 145 -1.23 2.14 -0.49
N THR A 146 -0.39 2.90 -1.20
CA THR A 146 1.06 2.71 -1.26
C THR A 146 1.72 2.95 0.08
N PHE A 147 2.60 2.04 0.48
CA PHE A 147 3.47 2.24 1.65
C PHE A 147 4.74 2.96 1.20
N MET A 148 4.95 4.19 1.67
CA MET A 148 6.17 4.96 1.39
C MET A 148 7.01 5.01 2.66
N ASN A 149 8.15 4.33 2.68
CA ASN A 149 9.08 4.38 3.82
C ASN A 149 9.96 5.63 3.81
N GLU A 150 10.10 6.24 2.65
CA GLU A 150 10.90 7.43 2.36
C GLU A 150 9.97 8.37 1.57
N PRO A 151 10.04 9.69 1.79
CA PRO A 151 9.22 10.62 1.04
C PRO A 151 9.73 10.71 -0.40
N GLU A 152 8.82 11.01 -1.33
CA GLU A 152 9.21 11.46 -2.66
C GLU A 152 9.25 12.99 -2.68
N GLN A 153 10.14 13.56 -3.49
CA GLN A 153 10.24 15.02 -3.64
C GLN A 153 10.19 15.37 -5.13
N GLN A 154 9.21 16.21 -5.48
CA GLN A 154 9.05 16.76 -6.82
C GLN A 154 9.15 18.29 -6.73
N GLY A 155 10.26 18.84 -7.23
CA GLY A 155 10.60 20.24 -6.99
C GLY A 155 10.65 20.55 -5.49
N ASP A 156 9.89 21.56 -5.07
CA ASP A 156 9.78 21.96 -3.66
C ASP A 156 8.67 21.22 -2.89
N THR A 157 7.99 20.24 -3.51
CA THR A 157 6.85 19.52 -2.92
C THR A 157 7.29 18.15 -2.41
N PHE A 158 6.95 17.83 -1.17
CA PHE A 158 7.10 16.48 -0.62
C PHE A 158 5.81 15.67 -0.76
N ILE A 159 5.93 14.42 -1.21
CA ILE A 159 4.82 13.48 -1.40
C ILE A 159 5.01 12.32 -0.43
N VAL A 160 3.98 12.01 0.35
CA VAL A 160 3.98 10.89 1.30
C VAL A 160 2.70 10.08 1.25
N GLN A 161 2.76 8.82 1.66
CA GLN A 161 1.57 7.98 1.84
C GLN A 161 1.76 6.93 2.94
N ALA A 162 0.76 6.81 3.82
CA ALA A 162 0.81 5.96 5.00
C ALA A 162 0.31 4.51 4.78
N GLY A 163 0.35 3.98 3.55
CA GLY A 163 -0.15 2.64 3.24
C GLY A 163 -1.68 2.53 3.31
N SER A 164 -2.18 1.39 3.81
CA SER A 164 -3.62 1.14 3.92
C SER A 164 -4.01 0.45 5.23
N ARG A 165 -5.29 0.57 5.58
CA ARG A 165 -5.94 -0.11 6.72
C ARG A 165 -5.39 0.28 8.11
N GLY A 166 -4.84 1.48 8.25
CA GLY A 166 -4.34 1.99 9.54
C GLY A 166 -3.17 1.18 10.13
N LYS A 167 -2.42 0.45 9.29
CA LYS A 167 -1.25 -0.34 9.74
C LYS A 167 -0.06 0.52 10.12
N TYR A 168 -0.04 1.78 9.68
CA TYR A 168 1.04 2.72 9.88
C TYR A 168 0.51 4.12 10.13
N LEU A 169 1.29 4.91 10.85
CA LEU A 169 1.13 6.34 11.02
C LEU A 169 2.34 7.02 10.39
N GLY A 170 2.10 7.83 9.35
CA GLY A 170 3.11 8.73 8.82
C GLY A 170 3.25 9.94 9.73
N VAL A 171 4.47 10.28 10.11
CA VAL A 171 4.78 11.46 10.93
C VAL A 171 5.70 12.35 10.10
N ILE A 172 5.27 13.58 9.87
CA ILE A 172 6.10 14.62 9.26
C ILE A 172 6.46 15.61 10.36
N ASP A 173 7.75 15.77 10.62
CA ASP A 173 8.30 16.81 11.47
C ASP A 173 8.87 17.93 10.58
N LEU A 174 8.38 19.15 10.78
CA LEU A 174 8.83 20.34 10.05
C LEU A 174 9.61 21.26 10.99
N THR A 175 10.79 21.69 10.55
CA THR A 175 11.48 22.85 11.14
C THR A 175 11.35 24.01 10.17
N ILE A 176 10.92 25.17 10.66
CA ILE A 176 10.77 26.39 9.89
C ILE A 176 11.78 27.40 10.43
N ALA A 177 12.78 27.74 9.62
CA ALA A 177 13.80 28.75 9.89
C ALA A 177 13.52 30.08 9.17
N ASP A 178 12.77 30.03 8.06
CA ASP A 178 12.35 31.18 7.28
C ASP A 178 11.03 30.93 6.55
N ASP A 179 10.42 31.98 6.03
CA ASP A 179 9.08 31.94 5.45
C ASP A 179 9.06 31.65 3.95
N THR A 180 10.13 31.05 3.40
CA THR A 180 10.06 30.51 2.03
C THR A 180 9.24 29.22 1.98
N PHE A 181 9.18 28.48 3.11
CA PHE A 181 8.56 27.16 3.23
C PHE A 181 9.03 26.15 2.18
N VAL A 182 10.26 26.33 1.67
CA VAL A 182 10.95 25.36 0.83
C VAL A 182 11.81 24.49 1.74
N PHE A 183 11.45 23.21 1.87
CA PHE A 183 12.09 22.31 2.82
C PHE A 183 13.16 21.43 2.18
N THR A 184 14.13 21.01 2.99
CA THR A 184 15.11 19.99 2.62
C THR A 184 14.98 18.77 3.53
N ASN A 185 15.18 17.57 2.98
CA ASN A 185 15.22 16.34 3.76
C ASN A 185 16.69 15.95 4.06
N PRO A 186 17.20 16.13 5.29
CA PRO A 186 18.59 15.83 5.62
C PRO A 186 18.94 14.35 5.48
N ASN A 187 17.96 13.45 5.43
CA ASN A 187 18.17 12.02 5.20
C ASN A 187 18.30 11.66 3.71
N ARG A 188 18.06 12.60 2.79
CA ARG A 188 17.99 12.34 1.34
C ARG A 188 19.25 11.66 0.81
N SER A 189 20.45 12.09 1.22
CA SER A 189 21.69 11.45 0.78
C SER A 189 21.77 9.97 1.19
N GLU A 190 21.32 9.61 2.39
CA GLU A 190 21.31 8.22 2.87
C GLU A 190 20.19 7.38 2.24
N GLU A 191 19.04 7.99 1.95
CA GLU A 191 17.95 7.39 1.15
C GLU A 191 18.43 7.06 -0.27
N LEU A 192 19.08 8.02 -0.94
CA LEU A 192 19.66 7.85 -2.27
C LEU A 192 20.72 6.74 -2.30
N LYS A 193 21.60 6.66 -1.29
CA LYS A 193 22.57 5.55 -1.17
C LYS A 193 21.87 4.19 -1.03
N ARG A 194 20.81 4.11 -0.23
CA ARG A 194 20.01 2.87 -0.07
C ARG A 194 19.28 2.50 -1.36
N GLU A 195 18.74 3.47 -2.09
CA GLU A 195 18.13 3.28 -3.40
C GLU A 195 19.15 2.80 -4.44
N LYS A 196 20.30 3.47 -4.54
CA LYS A 196 21.44 3.07 -5.39
C LYS A 196 21.81 1.61 -5.16
N GLY A 197 22.06 1.22 -3.92
CA GLY A 197 22.43 -0.15 -3.58
C GLY A 197 21.35 -1.19 -3.90
N ARG A 198 20.05 -0.82 -3.87
CA ARG A 198 18.96 -1.70 -4.32
C ARG A 198 18.97 -1.88 -5.84
N LEU A 199 19.17 -0.81 -6.59
CA LEU A 199 19.20 -0.83 -8.06
C LEU A 199 20.44 -1.58 -8.58
N GLU A 200 21.61 -1.36 -7.99
CA GLU A 200 22.84 -2.09 -8.30
C GLU A 200 22.67 -3.59 -8.10
N LYS A 201 22.12 -4.02 -6.96
CA LYS A 201 21.81 -5.44 -6.69
C LYS A 201 20.84 -6.03 -7.71
N ARG A 202 19.87 -5.23 -8.19
CA ARG A 202 18.92 -5.67 -9.23
C ARG A 202 19.60 -5.86 -10.58
N ILE A 203 20.49 -4.95 -10.98
CA ILE A 203 21.28 -5.10 -12.21
C ILE A 203 22.22 -6.30 -12.08
N GLU A 204 22.90 -6.46 -10.94
CA GLU A 204 23.80 -7.59 -10.67
C GLU A 204 23.07 -8.94 -10.75
N PHE A 205 21.82 -9.00 -10.27
CA PHE A 205 20.98 -10.20 -10.37
C PHE A 205 20.81 -10.65 -11.83
N TYR A 206 20.50 -9.73 -12.74
CA TYR A 206 20.39 -10.03 -14.17
C TYR A 206 21.75 -10.30 -14.82
N ALA A 207 22.80 -9.58 -14.41
CA ALA A 207 24.17 -9.81 -14.87
C ALA A 207 24.68 -11.23 -14.57
N LYS A 208 24.29 -11.81 -13.42
CA LYS A 208 24.68 -13.19 -13.06
C LYS A 208 24.19 -14.24 -14.05
N LYS A 209 23.00 -14.07 -14.62
CA LYS A 209 22.47 -14.99 -15.65
C LYS A 209 23.16 -14.76 -17.00
N ALA A 210 23.28 -13.50 -17.43
CA ALA A 210 23.99 -13.14 -18.66
C ALA A 210 25.41 -13.71 -18.66
N LYS A 211 26.15 -13.53 -17.56
CA LYS A 211 27.53 -14.01 -17.41
C LYS A 211 27.63 -15.53 -17.43
N ARG A 212 26.67 -16.24 -16.85
CA ARG A 212 26.62 -17.72 -16.88
C ARG A 212 26.49 -18.25 -18.30
N ASP A 213 25.80 -17.50 -19.15
CA ASP A 213 25.56 -17.85 -20.54
C ASP A 213 26.60 -17.22 -21.49
N GLY A 214 27.70 -16.69 -20.94
CA GLY A 214 28.84 -16.18 -21.70
C GLY A 214 28.69 -14.76 -22.25
N VAL A 215 27.72 -13.97 -21.76
CA VAL A 215 27.53 -12.57 -22.17
C VAL A 215 27.80 -11.64 -20.98
N ASP A 216 28.78 -10.74 -21.12
CA ASP A 216 29.19 -9.86 -20.02
C ASP A 216 28.18 -8.73 -19.73
N ASP A 217 27.52 -8.20 -20.77
CA ASP A 217 26.57 -7.10 -20.63
C ASP A 217 25.12 -7.63 -20.53
N PRO A 218 24.44 -7.51 -19.36
CA PRO A 218 23.05 -7.92 -19.24
C PRO A 218 22.11 -7.13 -20.16
N PHE A 219 22.43 -5.90 -20.54
CA PHE A 219 21.61 -5.11 -21.45
C PHE A 219 21.64 -5.69 -22.87
N VAL A 220 22.79 -6.20 -23.31
CA VAL A 220 22.94 -6.94 -24.58
C VAL A 220 22.24 -8.29 -24.50
N TYR A 221 22.48 -9.05 -23.43
CA TYR A 221 21.87 -10.37 -23.25
C TYR A 221 20.33 -10.32 -23.26
N TYR A 222 19.75 -9.30 -22.60
CA TYR A 222 18.30 -9.12 -22.52
C TYR A 222 17.70 -8.18 -23.59
N ALA A 223 18.46 -7.78 -24.62
CA ALA A 223 18.01 -6.79 -25.61
C ALA A 223 16.67 -7.15 -26.28
N LYS A 224 16.45 -8.45 -26.55
CA LYS A 224 15.20 -8.96 -27.15
C LYS A 224 14.06 -9.15 -26.15
N ASN A 225 14.35 -9.17 -24.85
CA ASN A 225 13.33 -9.23 -23.81
C ASN A 225 12.89 -7.80 -23.44
N LYS A 226 11.86 -7.28 -24.13
CA LYS A 226 11.34 -5.90 -23.93
C LYS A 226 11.12 -5.56 -22.46
N ARG A 227 10.64 -6.52 -21.67
CA ARG A 227 10.37 -6.33 -20.25
C ARG A 227 11.66 -6.16 -19.43
N ILE A 228 12.58 -7.12 -19.49
CA ILE A 228 13.83 -7.06 -18.70
C ILE A 228 14.70 -5.89 -19.16
N ARG A 229 14.76 -5.63 -20.47
CA ARG A 229 15.38 -4.43 -21.03
C ARG A 229 14.81 -3.16 -20.39
N THR A 230 13.49 -3.02 -20.31
CA THR A 230 12.86 -1.83 -19.69
C THR A 230 13.22 -1.70 -18.20
N ILE A 231 13.30 -2.81 -17.46
CA ILE A 231 13.69 -2.80 -16.04
C ILE A 231 15.15 -2.35 -15.87
N LEU A 232 16.05 -2.89 -16.70
CA LEU A 232 17.47 -2.57 -16.69
C LEU A 232 17.72 -1.12 -17.11
N GLU A 233 17.09 -0.65 -18.19
CA GLU A 233 17.19 0.74 -18.65
C GLU A 233 16.67 1.71 -17.59
N ARG A 234 15.50 1.46 -16.99
CA ARG A 234 14.99 2.28 -15.88
C ARG A 234 15.95 2.29 -14.69
N ALA A 235 16.51 1.13 -14.34
CA ALA A 235 17.49 1.05 -13.26
C ALA A 235 18.74 1.88 -13.57
N LYS A 236 19.23 1.81 -14.81
CA LYS A 236 20.39 2.57 -15.29
C LYS A 236 20.15 4.07 -15.29
N THR A 237 19.03 4.52 -15.85
CA THR A 237 18.62 5.93 -15.85
C THR A 237 18.53 6.46 -14.43
N ARG A 238 17.82 5.74 -13.55
CA ARG A 238 17.66 6.15 -12.15
C ARG A 238 18.99 6.14 -11.38
N LEU A 239 19.89 5.19 -11.64
CA LEU A 239 21.23 5.21 -11.07
C LEU A 239 22.03 6.45 -11.48
N ALA A 240 21.98 6.82 -12.75
CA ALA A 240 22.66 8.03 -13.24
C ALA A 240 22.09 9.31 -12.63
N GLU A 241 20.77 9.38 -12.40
CA GLU A 241 20.13 10.47 -11.67
C GLU A 241 20.58 10.52 -10.20
N ILE A 242 20.54 9.38 -9.50
CA ILE A 242 20.99 9.28 -8.11
C ILE A 242 22.45 9.71 -7.98
N GLU A 243 23.32 9.30 -8.90
CA GLU A 243 24.74 9.70 -8.91
C GLU A 243 24.93 11.19 -9.14
N ARG A 244 24.02 11.83 -9.87
CA ARG A 244 24.01 13.29 -10.03
C ARG A 244 23.50 13.98 -8.76
N GLU A 245 22.40 13.50 -8.18
CA GLU A 245 21.81 14.03 -6.95
C GLU A 245 22.79 13.92 -5.76
N LEU A 246 23.51 12.80 -5.65
CA LEU A 246 24.49 12.57 -4.57
C LEU A 246 25.71 13.50 -4.62
N LYS A 247 25.95 14.21 -5.74
CA LYS A 247 27.00 15.24 -5.85
C LYS A 247 26.58 16.57 -5.23
N THR A 248 25.28 16.79 -5.05
CA THR A 248 24.74 17.98 -4.43
C THR A 248 24.72 17.79 -2.92
N GLU A 249 25.32 18.71 -2.18
CA GLU A 249 25.25 18.68 -0.73
C GLU A 249 23.84 19.05 -0.28
N VAL A 250 23.23 18.19 0.55
CA VAL A 250 21.90 18.45 1.10
C VAL A 250 22.06 19.37 2.31
N PRO A 251 21.42 20.57 2.31
CA PRO A 251 21.45 21.45 3.46
C PRO A 251 20.96 20.74 4.72
N LYS A 252 21.70 20.90 5.83
CA LYS A 252 21.35 20.34 7.15
C LYS A 252 20.74 21.37 8.10
N THR A 253 20.60 22.60 7.62
CA THR A 253 20.10 23.76 8.37
C THR A 253 19.11 24.52 7.48
N GLY A 254 18.22 25.29 8.09
CA GLY A 254 17.14 26.00 7.38
C GLY A 254 15.79 25.32 7.59
N ASN A 255 14.92 25.41 6.60
CA ASN A 255 13.65 24.70 6.60
C ASN A 255 13.89 23.20 6.36
N ILE A 256 13.52 22.37 7.34
CA ILE A 256 13.79 20.92 7.33
C ILE A 256 12.49 20.14 7.32
N PHE A 257 12.41 19.13 6.45
CA PHE A 257 11.36 18.13 6.38
C PHE A 257 11.93 16.77 6.79
N VAL A 258 11.36 16.15 7.82
CA VAL A 258 11.67 14.77 8.21
C VAL A 258 10.41 13.93 8.19
N TYR A 259 10.47 12.78 7.53
CA TYR A 259 9.36 11.83 7.46
C TYR A 259 9.73 10.50 8.10
N GLU A 260 8.86 10.02 8.99
CA GLU A 260 8.98 8.72 9.65
C GLU A 260 7.69 7.94 9.47
N MET A 261 7.82 6.65 9.13
CA MET A 261 6.71 5.69 9.15
C MET A 261 6.70 4.87 10.42
N ARG A 262 5.67 5.05 11.24
CA ARG A 262 5.50 4.32 12.51
C ARG A 262 4.54 3.16 12.33
N PRO A 263 4.98 1.90 12.49
CA PRO A 263 4.08 0.75 12.44
C PRO A 263 3.14 0.74 13.65
N ILE A 264 1.85 0.59 13.39
CA ILE A 264 0.86 0.32 14.43
C ILE A 264 0.97 -1.15 14.83
N ALA A 265 1.54 -1.38 16.01
CA ALA A 265 1.84 -2.72 16.53
C ALA A 265 0.92 -3.07 17.70
N LYS A 266 0.70 -4.36 17.94
CA LYS A 266 -0.12 -4.90 19.04
C LYS A 266 0.30 -4.45 20.45
N LYS A 267 1.52 -3.92 20.60
CA LYS A 267 2.03 -3.38 21.86
C LYS A 267 1.47 -2.00 22.21
N ILE A 268 0.84 -1.32 21.25
CA ILE A 268 0.14 -0.05 21.49
C ILE A 268 -1.21 -0.42 22.11
N ALA A 269 -1.48 0.13 23.29
CA ALA A 269 -2.74 -0.13 23.99
C ALA A 269 -3.93 0.46 23.22
N ASP A 270 -5.03 -0.29 23.15
CA ASP A 270 -6.28 0.20 22.58
C ASP A 270 -6.86 1.34 23.44
N ASN A 271 -7.47 2.32 22.80
CA ASN A 271 -8.28 3.32 23.51
C ASN A 271 -9.57 2.65 24.01
N ALA A 272 -9.81 2.68 25.33
CA ALA A 272 -10.92 1.99 25.96
C ALA A 272 -12.30 2.43 25.42
N LYS A 273 -12.49 3.74 25.15
CA LYS A 273 -13.76 4.26 24.61
C LYS A 273 -14.01 3.74 23.20
N ILE A 274 -12.97 3.70 22.36
CA ILE A 274 -13.09 3.19 20.99
C ILE A 274 -13.27 1.67 20.99
N ARG A 275 -12.59 0.95 21.90
CA ARG A 275 -12.77 -0.49 22.07
C ARG A 275 -14.22 -0.84 22.38
N GLU A 276 -14.85 -0.13 23.32
CA GLU A 276 -16.26 -0.33 23.65
C GLU A 276 -17.17 -0.10 22.42
N ARG A 277 -16.90 0.92 21.61
CA ARG A 277 -17.64 1.17 20.36
C ARG A 277 -17.47 0.04 19.34
N ILE A 278 -16.27 -0.49 19.20
CA ILE A 278 -15.99 -1.64 18.33
C ILE A 278 -16.75 -2.88 18.82
N ASP A 279 -16.75 -3.13 20.13
CA ASP A 279 -17.47 -4.26 20.72
C ASP A 279 -18.99 -4.16 20.46
N ARG A 280 -19.57 -2.96 20.59
CA ARG A 280 -20.98 -2.72 20.23
C ARG A 280 -21.25 -2.93 18.74
N TYR A 281 -20.35 -2.49 17.88
CA TYR A 281 -20.43 -2.71 16.44
C TYR A 281 -20.40 -4.20 16.09
N ASP A 282 -19.45 -4.95 16.66
CA ASP A 282 -19.29 -6.39 16.41
C ASP A 282 -20.55 -7.15 16.86
N GLU A 283 -21.14 -6.78 18.00
CA GLU A 283 -22.39 -7.35 18.49
C GLU A 283 -23.59 -7.03 17.57
N ALA A 284 -23.69 -5.79 17.09
CA ALA A 284 -24.75 -5.40 16.15
C ALA A 284 -24.63 -6.15 14.81
N VAL A 285 -23.42 -6.31 14.30
CA VAL A 285 -23.15 -7.12 13.09
C VAL A 285 -23.53 -8.57 13.33
N ARG A 286 -23.19 -9.15 14.49
CA ARG A 286 -23.55 -10.52 14.85
C ARG A 286 -25.06 -10.72 14.85
N LYS A 287 -25.82 -9.81 15.47
CA LYS A 287 -27.30 -9.87 15.46
C LYS A 287 -27.88 -9.85 14.04
N LEU A 288 -27.36 -8.99 13.16
CA LEU A 288 -27.78 -8.94 11.77
C LEU A 288 -27.43 -10.21 10.99
N GLN A 289 -26.26 -10.80 11.25
CA GLN A 289 -25.86 -12.08 10.64
C GLN A 289 -26.78 -13.22 11.08
N LEU A 290 -27.08 -13.31 12.38
CA LEU A 290 -28.01 -14.29 12.93
C LEU A 290 -29.42 -14.12 12.34
N ALA A 291 -29.93 -12.89 12.28
CA ALA A 291 -31.24 -12.59 11.68
C ALA A 291 -31.29 -12.95 10.18
N ALA A 292 -30.17 -12.85 9.47
CA ALA A 292 -30.03 -13.25 8.07
C ALA A 292 -29.78 -14.76 7.88
N GLY A 293 -29.92 -15.58 8.92
CA GLY A 293 -29.68 -17.03 8.86
C GLY A 293 -28.20 -17.42 8.70
N LYS A 294 -27.27 -16.48 8.90
CA LYS A 294 -25.82 -16.70 8.79
C LYS A 294 -25.27 -17.00 10.18
N ASN A 295 -25.29 -18.27 10.59
CA ASN A 295 -24.64 -18.71 11.84
C ASN A 295 -23.11 -18.67 11.69
N ARG A 296 -22.44 -17.76 12.40
CA ARG A 296 -21.00 -17.84 12.67
C ARG A 296 -20.72 -17.72 14.18
N PRO A 297 -19.85 -18.56 14.77
CA PRO A 297 -19.53 -18.50 16.19
C PRO A 297 -18.68 -17.24 16.51
N ALA A 298 -18.87 -16.70 17.72
CA ALA A 298 -18.20 -15.49 18.21
C ALA A 298 -16.67 -15.70 18.38
N THR A 299 -15.88 -14.70 18.02
CA THR A 299 -14.45 -14.62 18.40
C THR A 299 -14.31 -14.29 19.88
N PRO A 300 -13.58 -15.08 20.69
CA PRO A 300 -13.38 -14.78 22.10
C PRO A 300 -12.41 -13.60 22.31
N PRO A 301 -12.52 -12.85 23.43
CA PRO A 301 -11.58 -11.79 23.75
C PRO A 301 -10.17 -12.35 23.97
N THR A 302 -9.16 -11.62 23.51
CA THR A 302 -7.76 -12.07 23.51
C THR A 302 -7.19 -12.03 24.94
N PRO A 303 -6.52 -13.10 25.43
CA PRO A 303 -5.88 -13.07 26.74
C PRO A 303 -4.62 -12.20 26.74
N LYS A 304 -4.40 -11.44 27.82
CA LYS A 304 -3.19 -10.63 28.05
C LYS A 304 -1.96 -11.53 28.20
N ALA A 305 -1.08 -11.55 27.20
CA ALA A 305 0.21 -12.22 27.29
C ALA A 305 1.31 -11.23 27.72
N SER A 306 1.95 -11.48 28.86
CA SER A 306 3.14 -10.75 29.31
C SER A 306 4.35 -11.22 28.52
N ILE A 307 5.03 -10.33 27.78
CA ILE A 307 6.31 -10.65 27.13
C ILE A 307 7.28 -9.47 27.25
N ARG A 308 8.52 -9.83 27.59
CA ARG A 308 9.68 -8.97 27.87
C ARG A 308 9.98 -7.92 26.79
N PRO A 309 10.58 -6.78 27.18
CA PRO A 309 10.88 -5.66 26.28
C PRO A 309 11.96 -6.02 25.25
N LEU A 310 11.69 -5.65 23.99
CA LEU A 310 12.68 -5.63 22.91
C LEU A 310 13.49 -4.31 23.01
N ARG A 311 14.82 -4.39 23.03
CA ARG A 311 15.70 -3.22 22.96
C ARG A 311 15.56 -2.54 21.59
N LEU A 312 15.26 -1.24 21.62
CA LEU A 312 15.29 -0.36 20.45
C LEU A 312 16.74 0.06 20.13
N PRO A 313 17.13 0.21 18.85
CA PRO A 313 18.34 0.96 18.51
C PRO A 313 18.17 2.43 18.92
N GLY A 314 19.28 3.05 19.37
CA GLY A 314 19.29 4.32 20.09
C GLY A 314 18.74 5.52 19.32
N LYS A 315 18.18 6.47 20.08
CA LYS A 315 17.77 7.81 19.64
C LYS A 315 18.94 8.55 19.00
N VAL A 316 18.71 9.20 17.87
CA VAL A 316 19.54 10.32 17.42
C VAL A 316 19.04 11.59 18.14
N PRO A 317 19.88 12.38 18.82
CA PRO A 317 19.43 13.60 19.50
C PRO A 317 19.04 14.68 18.51
N LEU A 318 17.94 15.39 18.79
CA LEU A 318 17.60 16.66 18.13
C LEU A 318 18.68 17.71 18.44
N PRO A 319 19.02 18.61 17.50
CA PRO A 319 19.90 19.73 17.79
C PRO A 319 19.26 20.66 18.82
N LYS A 320 20.01 21.03 19.86
CA LYS A 320 19.59 21.97 20.91
C LYS A 320 19.87 23.40 20.45
N GLY A 321 18.87 24.27 20.56
CA GLY A 321 18.99 25.71 20.37
C GLY A 321 18.15 26.25 19.22
N VAL A 322 16.84 26.38 19.44
CA VAL A 322 15.97 27.21 18.58
C VAL A 322 15.78 28.54 19.32
N PRO A 323 16.18 29.70 18.76
CA PRO A 323 15.94 31.00 19.38
C PRO A 323 14.44 31.33 19.39
N PRO A 324 13.97 32.19 20.31
CA PRO A 324 12.55 32.56 20.38
C PRO A 324 12.08 33.25 19.10
N ILE A 325 10.88 32.87 18.67
CA ILE A 325 10.19 33.35 17.47
C ILE A 325 10.00 34.87 17.58
N VAL A 326 10.59 35.61 16.66
CA VAL A 326 10.39 37.06 16.49
C VAL A 326 9.08 37.28 15.73
N HIS A 327 8.21 38.15 16.24
CA HIS A 327 6.97 38.56 15.58
C HIS A 327 7.20 38.95 14.12
N ARG A 328 6.45 38.35 13.18
CA ARG A 328 6.64 38.57 11.74
C ARG A 328 5.41 39.17 11.05
N GLN A 329 5.70 40.07 10.11
CA GLN A 329 4.74 40.71 9.20
C GLN A 329 4.44 39.78 8.01
N LYS A 330 3.16 39.77 7.58
CA LYS A 330 2.62 38.98 6.45
C LYS A 330 3.44 39.17 5.16
N GLY A 331 3.90 38.09 4.54
CA GLY A 331 4.50 38.09 3.21
C GLY A 331 3.73 37.19 2.25
N THR A 332 3.52 37.64 1.01
CA THR A 332 2.87 36.89 -0.07
C THR A 332 3.92 36.12 -0.90
N LEU A 333 3.51 34.97 -1.46
CA LEU A 333 4.37 34.04 -2.22
C LEU A 333 4.80 34.61 -3.60
N PRO A 334 6.10 34.54 -4.00
CA PRO A 334 6.56 34.96 -5.33
C PRO A 334 6.45 33.86 -6.42
N GLY A 335 6.28 34.26 -7.70
CA GLY A 335 5.86 33.39 -8.81
C GLY A 335 6.87 33.12 -9.96
N LYS A 336 6.67 31.93 -10.58
CA LYS A 336 6.92 31.38 -11.95
C LYS A 336 8.28 31.58 -12.68
N PRO A 337 8.80 30.51 -13.33
CA PRO A 337 8.87 30.55 -14.80
C PRO A 337 8.62 29.21 -15.57
N ALA A 338 8.26 29.39 -16.85
CA ALA A 338 8.31 28.61 -18.10
C ALA A 338 8.37 27.05 -18.17
N SER A 339 7.56 26.54 -19.11
CA SER A 339 7.21 25.16 -19.50
C SER A 339 8.24 24.37 -20.31
N ALA A 340 8.29 23.04 -20.14
CA ALA A 340 8.69 22.08 -21.18
C ALA A 340 8.26 20.61 -20.88
N GLY A 341 7.41 20.04 -21.75
CA GLY A 341 7.56 18.71 -22.38
C GLY A 341 7.47 17.40 -21.56
N GLU A 342 6.25 16.85 -21.48
CA GLU A 342 5.79 15.48 -21.83
C GLU A 342 6.50 14.16 -21.34
N GLU A 343 5.64 13.23 -20.88
CA GLU A 343 5.71 11.73 -20.90
C GLU A 343 6.23 10.87 -19.70
N THR A 344 5.31 10.53 -18.78
CA THR A 344 4.87 9.16 -18.32
C THR A 344 5.78 8.14 -17.56
N LYS A 345 5.40 7.84 -16.28
CA LYS A 345 4.99 6.52 -15.65
C LYS A 345 5.99 5.36 -15.29
N PRO A 346 5.67 4.47 -14.30
CA PRO A 346 6.33 4.38 -12.97
C PRO A 346 6.75 2.96 -12.48
N GLY A 347 7.18 2.83 -11.22
CA GLY A 347 7.29 1.60 -10.39
C GLY A 347 8.48 1.66 -9.39
N GLY A 348 8.47 1.24 -8.11
CA GLY A 348 7.62 0.36 -7.29
C GLY A 348 8.51 -0.49 -6.32
N GLY A 349 8.22 -0.51 -5.02
CA GLY A 349 8.92 -1.27 -3.94
C GLY A 349 7.94 -2.00 -2.97
N PRO A 350 8.42 -2.85 -2.04
CA PRO A 350 7.79 -4.15 -1.75
C PRO A 350 6.61 -4.15 -0.72
N PRO A 351 5.56 -4.97 -0.92
CA PRO A 351 4.36 -5.13 -0.05
C PRO A 351 4.36 -6.21 1.07
N LEU A 352 3.28 -6.18 1.88
CA LEU A 352 3.03 -6.85 3.18
C LEU A 352 1.99 -8.00 3.12
N PRO A 353 1.89 -8.86 4.17
CA PRO A 353 1.00 -10.03 4.16
C PRO A 353 -0.50 -9.73 4.28
N PRO A 354 -1.37 -10.63 3.79
CA PRO A 354 -2.80 -10.40 3.69
C PRO A 354 -3.59 -10.49 5.01
N PRO A 355 -4.84 -9.97 5.04
CA PRO A 355 -5.70 -9.92 6.23
C PRO A 355 -6.31 -11.28 6.64
N PRO A 356 -6.77 -11.43 7.90
CA PRO A 356 -7.37 -12.69 8.39
C PRO A 356 -8.78 -12.95 7.84
N ALA A 357 -9.12 -14.24 7.68
CA ALA A 357 -10.45 -14.72 7.29
C ALA A 357 -11.47 -14.61 8.46
N GLN A 358 -12.74 -14.39 8.14
CA GLN A 358 -13.84 -14.37 9.11
C GLN A 358 -14.36 -15.80 9.37
N GLY A 359 -14.52 -16.20 10.64
CA GLY A 359 -15.40 -17.32 11.05
C GLY A 359 -14.90 -18.76 10.89
N GLY A 360 -13.75 -19.13 11.48
CA GLY A 360 -13.35 -20.53 11.68
C GLY A 360 -12.96 -21.33 10.41
N GLU A 361 -13.16 -20.76 9.23
CA GLU A 361 -12.77 -21.37 7.94
C GLU A 361 -11.24 -21.48 7.81
N ALA A 362 -10.79 -22.59 7.21
CA ALA A 362 -9.39 -22.81 6.91
C ALA A 362 -8.90 -21.75 5.92
N ARG A 363 -7.77 -21.11 6.23
CA ARG A 363 -7.21 -20.00 5.45
C ARG A 363 -5.82 -20.34 4.93
N PHE A 364 -5.47 -19.73 3.80
CA PHE A 364 -4.13 -19.82 3.23
C PHE A 364 -3.14 -19.10 4.16
N VAL A 365 -2.01 -19.73 4.45
CA VAL A 365 -0.97 -19.21 5.36
C VAL A 365 0.39 -19.05 4.69
N GLY A 366 0.56 -19.63 3.51
CA GLY A 366 1.77 -19.58 2.71
C GLY A 366 2.81 -20.63 3.11
N VAL A 367 3.70 -20.93 2.17
CA VAL A 367 4.76 -21.94 2.30
C VAL A 367 5.74 -21.65 3.43
N SER A 368 5.91 -20.38 3.82
CA SER A 368 6.77 -19.97 4.93
C SER A 368 6.33 -20.54 6.27
N VAL A 369 5.03 -20.83 6.45
CA VAL A 369 4.49 -21.50 7.64
C VAL A 369 4.72 -23.01 7.54
N CYS A 370 4.46 -23.61 6.38
CA CYS A 370 4.62 -25.05 6.16
C CYS A 370 6.08 -25.50 6.36
N ARG A 371 7.05 -24.70 5.87
CA ARG A 371 8.49 -25.00 5.95
C ARG A 371 9.01 -25.16 7.38
N GLN A 372 8.37 -24.51 8.36
CA GLN A 372 8.81 -24.58 9.77
C GLN A 372 8.73 -26.01 10.34
N CYS A 373 7.80 -26.82 9.83
CA CYS A 373 7.65 -28.23 10.21
C CYS A 373 8.02 -29.21 9.09
N HIS A 374 8.02 -28.77 7.82
CA HIS A 374 8.23 -29.60 6.64
C HIS A 374 9.37 -29.08 5.76
N ALA A 375 10.55 -28.88 6.36
CA ALA A 375 11.69 -28.26 5.68
C ALA A 375 12.18 -29.06 4.45
N SER A 376 12.24 -30.39 4.57
CA SER A 376 12.64 -31.31 3.50
C SER A 376 11.68 -31.25 2.31
N ILE A 377 10.38 -31.27 2.57
CA ILE A 377 9.33 -31.14 1.55
C ILE A 377 9.36 -29.76 0.90
N ALA A 378 9.53 -28.69 1.67
CA ALA A 378 9.61 -27.34 1.13
C ALA A 378 10.84 -27.14 0.23
N LYS A 379 11.98 -27.76 0.58
CA LYS A 379 13.21 -27.74 -0.24
C LYS A 379 13.05 -28.51 -1.56
N PHE A 380 12.26 -29.57 -1.56
CA PHE A 380 11.88 -30.25 -2.81
C PHE A 380 10.97 -29.34 -3.66
N TRP A 381 9.91 -28.78 -3.06
CA TRP A 381 8.97 -27.91 -3.76
C TRP A 381 9.68 -26.73 -4.46
N GLU A 382 10.67 -26.11 -3.81
CA GLU A 382 11.50 -25.04 -4.39
C GLU A 382 12.18 -25.40 -5.71
N GLN A 383 12.37 -26.69 -6.00
CA GLN A 383 13.00 -27.14 -7.24
C GLN A 383 11.98 -27.44 -8.34
N THR A 384 10.67 -27.31 -8.05
CA THR A 384 9.60 -27.63 -8.98
C THR A 384 9.17 -26.40 -9.78
N PRO A 385 8.63 -26.57 -11.00
CA PRO A 385 8.07 -25.47 -11.77
C PRO A 385 7.00 -24.67 -11.02
N HIS A 386 6.24 -25.32 -10.13
CA HIS A 386 5.21 -24.67 -9.32
C HIS A 386 5.78 -23.62 -8.36
N ALA A 387 7.00 -23.78 -7.84
CA ALA A 387 7.65 -22.75 -7.02
C ALA A 387 8.07 -21.51 -7.82
N HIS A 388 8.14 -21.63 -9.14
CA HIS A 388 8.49 -20.55 -10.07
C HIS A 388 7.31 -20.06 -10.90
N ALA A 389 6.09 -20.54 -10.63
CA ALA A 389 4.93 -20.24 -11.48
C ALA A 389 4.61 -18.74 -11.57
N TYR A 390 4.70 -17.97 -10.48
CA TYR A 390 4.45 -16.53 -10.56
C TYR A 390 5.54 -15.80 -11.36
N GLU A 391 6.76 -16.32 -11.31
CA GLU A 391 7.89 -15.78 -12.07
C GLU A 391 7.62 -15.85 -13.58
N THR A 392 6.89 -16.86 -14.07
CA THR A 392 6.52 -16.91 -15.49
C THR A 392 5.55 -15.79 -15.90
N LEU A 393 4.70 -15.27 -14.99
CA LEU A 393 3.89 -14.07 -15.24
C LEU A 393 4.75 -12.81 -15.21
N VAL A 394 5.69 -12.77 -14.26
CA VAL A 394 6.74 -11.76 -14.17
C VAL A 394 7.75 -11.87 -15.32
N ASP A 395 7.78 -12.93 -16.11
CA ASP A 395 8.56 -12.98 -17.34
C ASP A 395 7.71 -12.53 -18.52
N ALA A 396 6.42 -12.88 -18.52
CA ALA A 396 5.48 -12.62 -19.60
C ALA A 396 4.84 -11.22 -19.61
N GLY A 397 5.01 -10.40 -18.56
CA GLY A 397 4.39 -9.07 -18.49
C GLY A 397 2.96 -9.08 -17.94
N ARG A 398 2.57 -10.18 -17.30
CA ARG A 398 1.17 -10.51 -16.96
C ARG A 398 0.94 -10.67 -15.46
N GLU A 399 1.81 -10.11 -14.63
CA GLU A 399 1.68 -10.18 -13.17
C GLU A 399 0.48 -9.40 -12.62
N LEU A 400 -0.12 -8.53 -13.43
CA LEU A 400 -1.37 -7.81 -13.14
C LEU A 400 -2.60 -8.42 -13.83
N ASP A 401 -2.39 -9.47 -14.64
CA ASP A 401 -3.46 -10.12 -15.41
C ASP A 401 -4.28 -11.00 -14.45
N ILE A 402 -5.54 -10.58 -14.24
CA ILE A 402 -6.46 -11.25 -13.32
C ILE A 402 -6.89 -12.64 -13.78
N GLU A 403 -6.77 -12.94 -15.08
CA GLU A 403 -7.09 -14.25 -15.65
C GLU A 403 -5.93 -15.23 -15.44
N CYS A 404 -4.70 -14.72 -15.49
CA CYS A 404 -3.50 -15.54 -15.31
C CYS A 404 -3.13 -15.74 -13.84
N ILE A 405 -3.37 -14.74 -13.00
CA ILE A 405 -2.82 -14.71 -11.64
C ILE A 405 -3.34 -15.84 -10.74
N GLY A 406 -4.59 -16.27 -10.93
CA GLY A 406 -5.19 -17.36 -10.16
C GLY A 406 -4.46 -18.69 -10.29
N CYS A 407 -3.89 -18.97 -11.48
CA CYS A 407 -3.20 -20.22 -11.79
C CYS A 407 -1.71 -20.20 -11.42
N HIS A 408 -1.14 -19.01 -11.23
CA HIS A 408 0.30 -18.83 -11.00
C HIS A 408 0.63 -18.39 -9.57
N THR A 409 -0.38 -18.34 -8.69
CA THR A 409 -0.24 -17.89 -7.31
C THR A 409 -1.06 -18.77 -6.39
N THR A 410 -0.95 -18.54 -5.08
CA THR A 410 -1.67 -19.31 -4.07
C THR A 410 -2.73 -18.48 -3.39
N GLY A 411 -4.00 -18.87 -3.51
CA GLY A 411 -5.08 -18.23 -2.75
C GLY A 411 -5.56 -16.89 -3.30
N TYR A 412 -5.44 -16.63 -4.61
CA TYR A 412 -6.09 -15.49 -5.23
C TYR A 412 -7.62 -15.55 -5.02
N ARG A 413 -8.19 -14.49 -4.44
CA ARG A 413 -9.60 -14.35 -4.02
C ARG A 413 -10.08 -15.43 -3.04
N GLN A 414 -9.16 -16.10 -2.34
CA GLN A 414 -9.49 -17.13 -1.34
C GLN A 414 -9.23 -16.65 0.10
N PRO A 415 -9.90 -17.23 1.12
CA PRO A 415 -9.71 -16.87 2.52
C PRO A 415 -8.25 -16.96 2.98
N GLY A 416 -7.68 -15.87 3.49
CA GLY A 416 -6.26 -15.77 3.90
C GLY A 416 -5.26 -15.61 2.76
N GLY A 417 -5.72 -15.58 1.51
CA GLY A 417 -4.93 -15.19 0.36
C GLY A 417 -5.08 -13.70 0.03
N PHE A 418 -5.01 -13.35 -1.24
CA PHE A 418 -5.00 -11.96 -1.70
C PHE A 418 -6.05 -11.71 -2.78
N ASP A 419 -6.54 -10.49 -2.88
CA ASP A 419 -7.74 -10.13 -3.67
C ASP A 419 -7.43 -9.17 -4.83
N HIS A 420 -6.18 -8.75 -5.02
CA HIS A 420 -5.76 -7.94 -6.17
C HIS A 420 -4.32 -8.24 -6.60
N PRO A 421 -4.00 -8.27 -7.91
CA PRO A 421 -2.68 -8.64 -8.42
C PRO A 421 -1.48 -7.87 -7.86
N THR A 422 -1.67 -6.61 -7.50
CA THR A 422 -0.64 -5.79 -6.84
C THR A 422 -0.34 -6.20 -5.38
N ARG A 423 -1.06 -7.19 -4.82
CA ARG A 423 -0.96 -7.65 -3.42
C ARG A 423 -0.55 -9.13 -3.29
N VAL A 424 0.07 -9.67 -4.33
CA VAL A 424 0.41 -11.11 -4.47
C VAL A 424 1.53 -11.62 -3.56
N GLU A 425 2.36 -10.74 -3.00
CA GLU A 425 3.58 -11.04 -2.23
C GLU A 425 3.77 -12.43 -1.63
N TRP A 426 3.08 -12.72 -0.53
CA TRP A 426 3.27 -13.96 0.24
C TRP A 426 2.63 -15.19 -0.42
N HIS A 427 1.93 -14.93 -1.52
CA HIS A 427 1.16 -15.86 -2.31
C HIS A 427 1.77 -16.08 -3.69
N LYS A 428 2.95 -15.52 -3.97
CA LYS A 428 3.68 -15.76 -5.21
C LYS A 428 3.91 -17.26 -5.36
N SER A 429 3.69 -17.72 -6.59
CA SER A 429 3.85 -19.09 -7.05
C SER A 429 2.78 -20.05 -6.54
N VAL A 430 2.72 -21.23 -7.16
CA VAL A 430 1.82 -22.32 -6.77
C VAL A 430 2.46 -23.06 -5.59
N GLN A 431 2.00 -22.76 -4.38
CA GLN A 431 2.56 -23.25 -3.12
C GLN A 431 1.82 -24.51 -2.64
N CYS A 432 2.25 -25.07 -1.50
CA CYS A 432 1.73 -26.31 -0.93
C CYS A 432 0.19 -26.34 -0.83
N GLU A 433 -0.41 -25.21 -0.48
CA GLU A 433 -1.84 -25.12 -0.19
C GLU A 433 -2.74 -25.15 -1.43
N VAL A 434 -2.19 -24.95 -2.64
CA VAL A 434 -2.95 -25.18 -3.89
C VAL A 434 -3.28 -26.67 -4.04
N CYS A 435 -2.30 -27.53 -3.75
CA CYS A 435 -2.48 -28.98 -3.80
C CYS A 435 -3.19 -29.53 -2.55
N HIS A 436 -2.78 -29.06 -1.37
CA HIS A 436 -3.18 -29.66 -0.09
C HIS A 436 -4.37 -28.96 0.60
N GLY A 437 -4.78 -27.79 0.08
CA GLY A 437 -5.81 -26.94 0.68
C GLY A 437 -5.25 -25.98 1.75
N PRO A 438 -6.10 -25.09 2.29
CA PRO A 438 -5.67 -24.06 3.24
C PRO A 438 -5.14 -24.68 4.55
N GLY A 439 -3.95 -24.28 4.98
CA GLY A 439 -3.16 -24.94 6.02
C GLY A 439 -3.30 -24.35 7.43
N SER A 440 -4.11 -23.31 7.63
CA SER A 440 -4.16 -22.62 8.93
C SER A 440 -4.57 -23.48 10.12
N ILE A 441 -5.53 -24.39 9.92
CA ILE A 441 -6.00 -25.28 10.99
C ILE A 441 -4.91 -26.31 11.29
N HIS A 442 -4.29 -26.88 10.24
CA HIS A 442 -3.16 -27.80 10.37
C HIS A 442 -1.98 -27.16 11.12
N ALA A 443 -1.63 -25.92 10.79
CA ALA A 443 -0.54 -25.19 11.43
C ALA A 443 -0.82 -24.89 12.93
N ALA A 444 -2.09 -24.70 13.30
CA ALA A 444 -2.48 -24.36 14.67
C ALA A 444 -2.52 -25.56 15.62
N LEU A 445 -2.70 -26.79 15.12
CA LEU A 445 -2.78 -28.00 15.94
C LEU A 445 -1.40 -28.46 16.45
N SER A 446 -1.34 -28.89 17.71
CA SER A 446 -0.11 -29.42 18.34
C SER A 446 0.32 -30.76 17.72
N ARG A 447 1.58 -31.18 17.95
CA ARG A 447 2.07 -32.50 17.50
C ARG A 447 1.48 -33.69 18.29
N LYS A 448 0.82 -33.45 19.43
CA LYS A 448 0.05 -34.48 20.15
C LYS A 448 -1.33 -34.59 19.46
N GLY A 449 -1.66 -35.76 18.90
CA GLY A 449 -2.87 -35.96 18.09
C GLY A 449 -2.61 -35.97 16.57
N VAL A 450 -1.62 -36.74 16.11
CA VAL A 450 -1.17 -36.78 14.70
C VAL A 450 -2.30 -37.13 13.72
N ALA A 451 -3.27 -37.96 14.12
CA ALA A 451 -4.39 -38.35 13.27
C ALA A 451 -5.35 -37.19 12.99
N GLU A 452 -5.75 -36.46 14.02
CA GLU A 452 -6.63 -35.27 13.92
C GLU A 452 -5.95 -34.16 13.11
N LYS A 453 -4.66 -33.92 13.36
CA LYS A 453 -3.88 -32.94 12.58
C LYS A 453 -3.70 -33.33 11.10
N ARG A 454 -3.67 -34.63 10.78
CA ARG A 454 -3.61 -35.10 9.38
C ARG A 454 -4.95 -34.97 8.67
N ALA A 455 -6.07 -35.03 9.39
CA ALA A 455 -7.41 -34.87 8.80
C ALA A 455 -7.71 -33.44 8.34
N THR A 456 -6.96 -32.43 8.83
CA THR A 456 -7.21 -31.01 8.51
C THR A 456 -6.52 -30.52 7.24
N ILE A 457 -5.82 -31.39 6.50
CA ILE A 457 -5.13 -31.03 5.26
C ILE A 457 -5.13 -32.22 4.29
N SER A 458 -5.32 -31.98 3.00
CA SER A 458 -5.47 -33.06 2.01
C SER A 458 -4.12 -33.72 1.75
N LYS A 459 -3.89 -34.92 2.28
CA LYS A 459 -2.64 -35.67 2.01
C LYS A 459 -2.62 -36.25 0.61
N GLU A 460 -3.76 -36.78 0.16
CA GLU A 460 -3.98 -37.26 -1.20
C GLU A 460 -4.56 -36.13 -2.03
N VAL A 461 -3.89 -35.79 -3.12
CA VAL A 461 -4.25 -34.66 -3.98
C VAL A 461 -4.99 -35.22 -5.19
N PRO A 462 -6.31 -35.00 -5.30
CA PRO A 462 -7.08 -35.52 -6.42
C PRO A 462 -6.67 -34.84 -7.74
N ARG A 463 -6.71 -35.59 -8.86
CA ARG A 463 -6.32 -35.10 -10.20
C ARG A 463 -7.09 -33.84 -10.60
N GLU A 464 -8.33 -33.74 -10.15
CA GLU A 464 -9.26 -32.64 -10.39
C GLU A 464 -8.66 -31.29 -9.96
N ARG A 465 -7.82 -31.26 -8.92
CA ARG A 465 -7.12 -30.04 -8.49
C ARG A 465 -6.06 -29.56 -9.47
N CYS A 466 -5.52 -30.43 -10.32
CA CYS A 466 -4.51 -30.04 -11.30
C CYS A 466 -5.16 -29.41 -12.54
N VAL A 467 -6.33 -29.92 -12.94
CA VAL A 467 -7.03 -29.46 -14.16
C VAL A 467 -7.82 -28.17 -13.96
N THR A 468 -7.86 -27.61 -12.74
CA THR A 468 -8.38 -26.24 -12.51
C THR A 468 -7.50 -25.18 -13.17
N CYS A 469 -6.21 -25.45 -13.34
CA CYS A 469 -5.23 -24.53 -13.95
C CYS A 469 -4.59 -25.12 -15.22
N HIS A 470 -4.75 -26.42 -15.45
CA HIS A 470 -4.27 -27.11 -16.64
C HIS A 470 -5.46 -27.61 -17.47
N THR A 471 -6.21 -26.65 -18.02
CA THR A 471 -7.25 -26.92 -19.02
C THR A 471 -6.61 -27.06 -20.41
N SER A 472 -7.35 -27.61 -21.37
CA SER A 472 -6.93 -27.67 -22.77
C SER A 472 -6.66 -26.29 -23.40
N GLU A 473 -7.25 -25.22 -22.84
CA GLU A 473 -7.04 -23.84 -23.29
C GLU A 473 -5.80 -23.21 -22.66
N GLN A 474 -5.54 -23.48 -21.38
CA GLN A 474 -4.44 -22.85 -20.61
C GLN A 474 -3.12 -23.63 -20.72
N HIS A 475 -3.18 -24.95 -20.87
CA HIS A 475 -2.02 -25.82 -21.04
C HIS A 475 -2.38 -27.01 -21.96
N PRO A 476 -2.46 -26.79 -23.29
CA PRO A 476 -2.92 -27.79 -24.25
C PRO A 476 -2.14 -29.11 -24.22
N GLU A 477 -0.84 -29.03 -23.90
CA GLU A 477 0.09 -30.16 -23.83
C GLU A 477 0.13 -30.84 -22.44
N PHE A 478 -0.85 -30.57 -21.56
CA PHE A 478 -0.85 -31.10 -20.20
C PHE A 478 -1.09 -32.62 -20.16
N ASP A 479 -0.05 -33.37 -19.84
CA ASP A 479 -0.11 -34.81 -19.56
C ASP A 479 0.11 -35.05 -18.05
N TYR A 480 -0.98 -35.34 -17.34
CA TYR A 480 -0.95 -35.58 -15.89
C TYR A 480 0.00 -36.74 -15.51
N ALA A 481 -0.01 -37.85 -16.26
CA ALA A 481 0.79 -39.02 -15.94
C ALA A 481 2.30 -38.73 -16.07
N LYS A 482 2.69 -37.87 -17.02
CA LYS A 482 4.09 -37.46 -17.20
C LYS A 482 4.54 -36.36 -16.25
N LEU A 483 3.68 -35.37 -15.97
CA LEU A 483 4.07 -34.15 -15.25
C LEU A 483 3.88 -34.25 -13.74
N HIS A 484 2.84 -34.93 -13.26
CA HIS A 484 2.57 -35.08 -11.82
C HIS A 484 3.77 -35.65 -11.03
N PRO A 485 4.49 -36.69 -11.51
CA PRO A 485 5.67 -37.20 -10.81
C PRO A 485 6.78 -36.17 -10.59
N ARG A 486 6.82 -35.07 -11.34
CA ARG A 486 7.86 -34.02 -11.22
C ARG A 486 7.59 -33.05 -10.06
N ILE A 487 6.35 -33.00 -9.58
CA ILE A 487 5.92 -32.10 -8.50
C ILE A 487 5.49 -32.85 -7.24
N ALA A 488 5.29 -34.17 -7.33
CA ALA A 488 4.95 -35.01 -6.19
C ALA A 488 6.13 -35.13 -5.23
N CYS A 489 6.10 -34.35 -4.14
CA CYS A 489 7.08 -34.39 -3.06
C CYS A 489 7.11 -35.73 -2.30
N THR A 490 6.14 -36.61 -2.56
CA THR A 490 6.11 -38.01 -2.17
C THR A 490 6.48 -38.91 -3.35
N ARG A 491 7.75 -38.97 -3.76
CA ARG A 491 8.21 -40.12 -4.56
C ARG A 491 8.59 -41.27 -3.62
N VAL A 492 7.72 -42.27 -3.62
CA VAL A 492 8.07 -43.71 -3.66
C VAL A 492 9.28 -44.11 -2.80
N GLY A 493 9.04 -44.48 -1.54
CA GLY A 493 9.92 -45.43 -0.84
C GLY A 493 11.01 -44.89 0.10
N LYS A 494 11.21 -43.58 0.29
CA LYS A 494 12.03 -43.09 1.42
C LYS A 494 11.33 -41.94 2.13
N LYS A 495 11.09 -42.11 3.44
CA LYS A 495 10.59 -41.05 4.32
C LYS A 495 11.59 -39.89 4.26
N LEU A 496 11.13 -38.76 3.75
CA LEU A 496 11.73 -37.48 4.09
C LEU A 496 11.12 -37.10 5.45
N ASP A 497 11.85 -37.40 6.52
CA ASP A 497 11.46 -37.03 7.88
C ASP A 497 11.45 -35.50 8.08
#